data_AF-U2MW09-F1
#
_entry.id   AF-U2MW09-F1
#
_cell.length_a   1.000
_cell.length_b   1.000
_cell.length_c   1.000
_cell.angle_alpha   90.00
_cell.angle_beta   90.00
_cell.angle_gamma   90.00
#
_symmetry.space_group_name_H-M   'P 1'
#
loop_
_entity.id
_entity.type
_entity.pdbx_description
1 polymer ?
#
loop_
_entity_poly.entity_id
_entity_poly.type
_entity_poly.pdbx_seq_one_letter_code
_entity_poly.pdbx_strand_id
1 'polypeptide(L)'
;MVFDHVCLQVSDILWCIQLFSDVFGMKISKHSGDLSHPSQVWLDAVLQLNEVKNATDNGTGIFGHLACCVPDTDAIIKKLYAYGGKSLPQGINWVQLPNGIILEILQQE
;
A
#
# COMPACT_ATOMS: atom_id res chain seq x y z
N MET A 1 8.85 21.05 -10.93
CA MET A 1 9.12 20.06 -9.87
C MET A 1 7.98 19.05 -9.92
N VAL A 2 8.29 17.76 -9.95
CA VAL A 2 7.31 16.66 -9.99
C VAL A 2 7.67 15.73 -8.83
N PHE A 3 6.68 15.26 -8.08
CA PHE A 3 6.89 14.20 -7.10
C PHE A 3 7.04 12.87 -7.84
N ASP A 4 8.14 12.16 -7.58
CA ASP A 4 8.49 10.94 -8.34
C ASP A 4 7.70 9.73 -7.82
N HIS A 5 7.77 9.48 -6.50
CA HIS A 5 7.09 8.36 -5.84
C HIS A 5 6.76 8.68 -4.38
N VAL A 6 5.91 7.86 -3.78
CA VAL A 6 5.64 7.85 -2.32
C VAL A 6 6.27 6.60 -1.72
N CYS A 7 6.98 6.73 -0.59
CA CYS A 7 7.59 5.60 0.10
C CYS A 7 6.83 5.24 1.38
N LEU A 8 6.46 3.96 1.52
CA LEU A 8 5.93 3.38 2.74
C LEU A 8 6.99 2.50 3.42
N GLN A 9 7.19 2.72 4.72
CA GLN A 9 7.94 1.77 5.55
C GLN A 9 7.01 0.63 5.96
N VAL A 10 7.44 -0.60 5.73
CA VAL A 10 6.65 -1.80 5.99
C VAL A 10 7.47 -2.82 6.78
N SER A 11 6.82 -3.63 7.60
CA SER A 11 7.48 -4.68 8.40
C SER A 11 7.59 -6.03 7.67
N ASP A 12 6.73 -6.26 6.68
CA ASP A 12 6.70 -7.46 5.83
C ASP A 12 6.52 -7.03 4.38
N ILE A 13 7.64 -6.97 3.64
CA ILE A 13 7.64 -6.47 2.26
C ILE A 13 7.01 -7.45 1.28
N LEU A 14 7.17 -8.77 1.49
CA LEU A 14 6.64 -9.78 0.60
C LEU A 14 5.12 -9.81 0.67
N TRP A 15 4.54 -9.70 1.87
CA TRP A 15 3.10 -9.58 2.03
C TRP A 15 2.56 -8.32 1.34
N CYS A 16 3.25 -7.18 1.47
CA CYS A 16 2.83 -5.94 0.82
C CYS A 16 2.92 -6.02 -0.72
N ILE A 17 3.99 -6.63 -1.26
CA ILE A 17 4.11 -6.87 -2.71
C ILE A 17 2.92 -7.69 -3.21
N GLN A 18 2.59 -8.77 -2.50
CA GLN A 18 1.47 -9.62 -2.88
C GLN A 18 0.13 -8.87 -2.84
N LEU A 19 -0.11 -8.11 -1.77
CA LEU A 19 -1.31 -7.27 -1.64
C LEU A 19 -1.47 -6.33 -2.85
N PHE A 20 -0.43 -5.54 -3.16
CA PHE A 20 -0.54 -4.54 -4.23
C PHE A 20 -0.62 -5.17 -5.63
N SER A 21 0.00 -6.32 -5.82
CA SER A 21 -0.16 -7.13 -7.04
C SER A 21 -1.59 -7.68 -7.17
N ASP A 22 -2.11 -8.36 -6.15
CA ASP A 22 -3.37 -9.10 -6.26
C ASP A 22 -4.62 -8.19 -6.22
N VAL A 23 -4.54 -7.10 -5.45
CA VAL A 23 -5.63 -6.15 -5.30
C VAL A 23 -5.64 -5.15 -6.45
N PHE A 24 -4.50 -4.49 -6.71
CA PHE A 24 -4.39 -3.36 -7.62
C PHE A 24 -3.72 -3.69 -8.96
N GLY A 25 -3.22 -4.91 -9.14
CA GLY A 25 -2.57 -5.33 -10.40
C GLY A 25 -1.19 -4.70 -10.61
N MET A 26 -0.59 -4.10 -9.58
CA MET A 26 0.66 -3.36 -9.71
C MET A 26 1.86 -4.29 -9.93
N LYS A 27 2.86 -3.82 -10.68
CA LYS A 27 4.04 -4.62 -11.04
C LYS A 27 5.32 -4.04 -10.47
N ILE A 28 6.27 -4.91 -10.13
CA ILE A 28 7.62 -4.48 -9.73
C ILE A 28 8.30 -3.84 -10.95
N SER A 29 8.61 -2.57 -10.81
CA SER A 29 9.33 -1.75 -11.81
C SER A 29 10.83 -1.65 -11.48
N LYS A 30 11.18 -1.73 -10.20
CA LYS A 30 12.55 -1.67 -9.68
C LYS A 30 12.62 -2.35 -8.32
N HIS A 31 13.78 -2.92 -7.96
CA HIS A 31 14.04 -3.46 -6.63
C HIS A 31 15.49 -3.23 -6.20
N SER A 32 15.71 -3.34 -4.89
CA SER A 32 17.03 -3.42 -4.27
C SER A 32 17.14 -4.72 -3.48
N GLY A 33 18.28 -5.40 -3.61
CA GLY A 33 18.50 -6.72 -3.00
C GLY A 33 17.97 -7.88 -3.87
N ASP A 34 17.95 -9.07 -3.28
CA ASP A 34 17.47 -10.30 -3.91
C ASP A 34 15.95 -10.24 -4.15
N LEU A 35 15.47 -10.61 -5.33
CA LEU A 35 14.05 -10.61 -5.68
C LEU A 35 13.21 -11.57 -4.83
N SER A 36 13.81 -12.62 -4.26
CA SER A 36 13.12 -13.53 -3.36
C SER A 36 12.82 -12.89 -1.99
N HIS A 37 13.58 -11.86 -1.61
CA HIS A 37 13.35 -11.11 -0.37
C HIS A 37 13.99 -9.71 -0.46
N PRO A 38 13.41 -8.80 -1.26
CA PRO A 38 14.02 -7.50 -1.53
C PRO A 38 13.97 -6.64 -0.27
N SER A 39 14.95 -5.74 -0.10
CA SER A 39 14.86 -4.73 0.98
C SER A 39 13.98 -3.56 0.59
N GLN A 40 13.87 -3.28 -0.72
CA GLN A 40 13.04 -2.23 -1.28
C GLN A 40 12.49 -2.64 -2.65
N VAL A 41 11.27 -2.23 -2.95
CA VAL A 41 10.67 -2.36 -4.29
C VAL A 41 9.93 -1.09 -4.68
N TRP A 42 9.85 -0.82 -5.98
CA TRP A 42 8.98 0.19 -6.57
C TRP A 42 7.94 -0.51 -7.44
N LEU A 43 6.68 -0.26 -7.13
CA LEU A 43 5.52 -0.77 -7.86
C LEU A 43 5.01 0.32 -8.82
N ASP A 44 4.96 -0.02 -10.11
CA ASP A 44 4.59 0.85 -11.23
C ASP A 44 5.27 2.24 -11.21
N ALA A 45 6.50 2.30 -10.68
CA ALA A 45 7.30 3.50 -10.44
C ALA A 45 6.69 4.57 -9.50
N VAL A 46 5.48 4.40 -8.99
CA VAL A 46 4.78 5.41 -8.17
C VAL A 46 4.81 5.12 -6.67
N LEU A 47 4.86 3.84 -6.28
CA LEU A 47 4.83 3.41 -4.88
C LEU A 47 6.11 2.67 -4.54
N GLN A 48 6.89 3.18 -3.59
CA GLN A 48 8.02 2.48 -3.02
C GLN A 48 7.59 1.79 -1.71
N LEU A 49 7.96 0.53 -1.57
CA LEU A 49 7.92 -0.20 -0.31
C LEU A 49 9.36 -0.37 0.20
N ASN A 50 9.59 -0.04 1.47
CA ASN A 50 10.89 -0.15 2.11
C ASN A 50 10.75 -0.96 3.39
N GLU A 51 11.41 -2.12 3.48
CA GLU A 51 11.31 -2.97 4.65
C GLU A 51 12.11 -2.39 5.82
N VAL A 52 11.44 -2.16 6.96
CA VAL A 52 12.06 -1.70 8.20
C VAL A 52 11.58 -2.57 9.35
N LYS A 53 12.49 -3.37 9.90
CA LYS A 53 12.23 -4.20 11.08
C LYS A 53 12.18 -3.28 12.30
N ASN A 54 11.00 -3.17 12.93
CA ASN A 54 10.72 -2.27 14.06
C ASN A 54 10.71 -0.78 13.66
N ALA A 55 9.89 -0.40 12.68
CA ALA A 55 9.61 1.01 12.42
C ALA A 55 9.09 1.67 13.72
N THR A 56 9.92 2.51 14.34
CA THR A 56 9.55 3.32 15.48
C THR A 56 8.90 4.61 14.98
N ASP A 57 7.87 5.08 15.69
CA ASP A 57 7.13 6.30 15.37
C ASP A 57 8.03 7.53 15.59
N ASN A 58 8.93 7.80 14.63
CA ASN A 58 10.15 8.58 14.83
C ASN A 58 10.09 10.05 14.36
N GLY A 59 8.90 10.60 14.11
CA GLY A 59 8.84 11.99 13.66
C GLY A 59 7.43 12.57 13.61
N THR A 60 7.36 13.90 13.73
CA THR A 60 6.14 14.68 13.57
C THR A 60 5.74 14.69 12.09
N GLY A 61 5.06 13.64 11.64
CA GLY A 61 4.68 13.41 10.24
C GLY A 61 4.26 11.96 10.01
N ILE A 62 3.21 11.51 10.69
CA ILE A 62 2.65 10.17 10.53
C ILE A 62 1.95 10.10 9.18
N PHE A 63 2.31 9.14 8.32
CA PHE A 63 1.63 8.93 7.05
C PHE A 63 0.16 8.54 7.31
N GLY A 64 -0.78 9.40 6.92
CA GLY A 64 -2.19 9.24 7.27
C GLY A 64 -2.89 8.09 6.53
N HIS A 65 -2.84 8.10 5.20
CA HIS A 65 -3.42 7.07 4.32
C HIS A 65 -2.91 7.25 2.89
N LEU A 66 -3.09 6.21 2.06
CA LEU A 66 -2.86 6.27 0.61
C LEU A 66 -4.22 6.22 -0.11
N ALA A 67 -4.55 7.27 -0.86
CA ALA A 67 -5.71 7.28 -1.72
C ALA A 67 -5.41 6.56 -3.06
N CYS A 68 -6.29 5.66 -3.47
CA CYS A 68 -6.17 4.88 -4.70
C CYS A 68 -7.41 5.09 -5.56
N CYS A 69 -7.24 5.72 -6.73
CA CYS A 69 -8.30 5.82 -7.73
C CYS A 69 -8.36 4.53 -8.56
N VAL A 70 -9.53 3.89 -8.62
CA VAL A 70 -9.74 2.59 -9.26
C VAL A 70 -11.00 2.59 -10.13
N PRO A 71 -11.05 1.78 -11.21
CA PRO A 71 -12.21 1.73 -12.10
C PRO A 71 -13.43 1.04 -11.48
N ASP A 72 -13.24 0.17 -10.49
CA ASP A 72 -14.32 -0.57 -9.80
C ASP A 72 -14.03 -0.59 -8.30
N THR A 73 -14.70 0.30 -7.57
CA THR A 73 -14.51 0.46 -6.13
C THR A 73 -15.03 -0.73 -5.33
N ASP A 74 -16.20 -1.26 -5.67
CA ASP A 74 -16.84 -2.38 -4.97
C ASP A 74 -15.98 -3.65 -5.05
N ALA A 75 -15.45 -3.96 -6.24
CA ALA A 75 -14.59 -5.11 -6.43
C ALA A 75 -13.30 -5.00 -5.60
N ILE A 76 -12.71 -3.80 -5.52
CA ILE A 76 -11.48 -3.55 -4.77
C ILE A 76 -11.73 -3.63 -3.26
N ILE A 77 -12.79 -3.01 -2.75
CA ILE A 77 -13.15 -3.06 -1.33
C ILE A 77 -13.38 -4.51 -0.88
N LYS A 78 -14.09 -5.31 -1.70
CA LYS A 78 -14.31 -6.73 -1.42
C LYS A 78 -12.99 -7.50 -1.29
N LYS A 79 -12.02 -7.27 -2.17
CA LYS A 79 -10.70 -7.89 -2.09
C LYS A 79 -9.95 -7.46 -0.82
N LEU A 80 -9.97 -6.17 -0.50
CA LEU A 80 -9.29 -5.65 0.70
C LEU A 80 -9.86 -6.28 1.98
N TYR A 81 -11.17 -6.51 2.05
CA TYR A 81 -11.79 -7.22 3.18
C TYR A 81 -11.43 -8.70 3.23
N ALA A 82 -11.27 -9.36 2.06
CA ALA A 82 -10.74 -10.72 2.02
C ALA A 82 -9.28 -10.79 2.54
N TYR A 83 -8.52 -9.70 2.41
CA TYR A 83 -7.18 -9.52 3.00
C TYR A 83 -7.20 -9.13 4.50
N GLY A 84 -8.36 -9.17 5.15
CA GLY A 84 -8.51 -8.84 6.57
C GLY A 84 -8.67 -7.35 6.87
N GLY A 85 -8.89 -6.54 5.82
CA GLY A 85 -9.18 -5.11 5.96
C GLY A 85 -10.49 -4.85 6.72
N LYS A 86 -10.54 -3.72 7.41
CA LYS A 86 -11.72 -3.26 8.16
C LYS A 86 -12.07 -1.83 7.77
N SER A 87 -13.37 -1.55 7.65
CA SER A 87 -13.85 -0.17 7.46
C SER A 87 -13.49 0.72 8.64
N LEU A 88 -13.17 1.97 8.35
CA LEU A 88 -13.05 3.04 9.34
C LEU A 88 -14.33 3.89 9.42
N PRO A 89 -14.52 4.71 10.49
CA PRO A 89 -15.71 5.55 10.64
C PRO A 89 -15.98 6.54 9.50
N GLN A 90 -14.96 6.88 8.71
CA GLN A 90 -15.05 7.77 7.55
C GLN A 90 -15.89 7.17 6.41
N GLY A 91 -15.96 5.84 6.29
CA GLY A 91 -16.73 5.17 5.25
C GLY A 91 -16.23 3.76 4.92
N ILE A 92 -17.04 2.98 4.19
CA ILE A 92 -16.68 1.62 3.76
C ILE A 92 -15.51 1.59 2.78
N ASN A 93 -15.25 2.71 2.09
CA ASN A 93 -14.12 2.89 1.18
C ASN A 93 -12.83 3.33 1.89
N TRP A 94 -12.87 3.56 3.20
CA TRP A 94 -11.71 3.79 4.05
C TRP A 94 -11.36 2.50 4.77
N VAL A 95 -10.28 1.83 4.36
CA VAL A 95 -9.94 0.49 4.82
C VAL A 95 -8.61 0.49 5.56
N GLN A 96 -8.63 0.07 6.82
CA GLN A 96 -7.41 -0.23 7.58
C GLN A 96 -7.05 -1.72 7.44
N LEU A 97 -5.82 -1.98 7.01
CA LEU A 97 -5.26 -3.32 6.86
C LEU A 97 -4.63 -3.83 8.16
N PRO A 98 -4.41 -5.15 8.32
CA PRO A 98 -3.86 -5.73 9.54
C PRO A 98 -2.48 -5.19 9.95
N ASN A 99 -1.68 -4.72 8.99
CA ASN A 99 -0.36 -4.13 9.22
C ASN A 99 -0.42 -2.62 9.56
N GLY A 100 -1.62 -2.04 9.66
CA GLY A 100 -1.83 -0.64 10.02
C GLY A 100 -1.91 0.33 8.84
N ILE A 101 -1.64 -0.10 7.61
CA ILE A 101 -1.81 0.75 6.41
C ILE A 101 -3.29 1.11 6.25
N ILE A 102 -3.56 2.39 6.01
CA ILE A 102 -4.89 2.90 5.71
C ILE A 102 -4.96 3.26 4.23
N LEU A 103 -5.96 2.72 3.53
CA LEU A 103 -6.25 2.99 2.13
C LEU A 103 -7.60 3.70 2.01
N GLU A 104 -7.64 4.76 1.21
CA GLU A 104 -8.89 5.37 0.75
C GLU A 104 -9.13 4.95 -0.70
N ILE A 105 -10.25 4.31 -0.99
CA ILE A 105 -10.60 3.85 -2.33
C ILE A 105 -11.54 4.86 -2.99
N LEU A 106 -11.12 5.39 -4.13
CA LEU A 106 -11.84 6.41 -4.88
C LEU A 106 -12.22 5.86 -6.25
N GLN A 107 -13.42 6.22 -6.72
CA GLN A 107 -13.85 5.87 -8.07
C GLN A 107 -13.08 6.73 -9.08
N GLN A 108 -12.51 6.09 -10.10
CA GLN A 108 -11.95 6.81 -11.24
C GLN A 108 -13.09 7.36 -12.09
N GLU A 109 -13.02 8.65 -12.44
CA GLU A 109 -13.92 9.34 -13.37
C GLU A 109 -13.68 8.93 -14.83
#